data_AF-A0A453DLB0-F1
#
_entry.id   AF-A0A453DLB0-F1
#
_cell.length_a   1.000
_cell.length_b   1.000
_cell.length_c   1.000
_cell.angle_alpha   90.00
_cell.angle_beta   90.00
_cell.angle_gamma   90.00
#
_symmetry.space_group_name_H-M   'P 1'
#
loop_
_entity.id
_entity.type
_entity.pdbx_description
1 polymer ?
#
loop_
_entity_poly.entity_id
_entity_poly.type
_entity_poly.pdbx_seq_one_letter_code
_entity_poly.pdbx_strand_id
1 'polypeptide(L)'
;MALVPYGGGAGGSASMAMPMLTVDNYTVWAIKAQAIFDVHTVWEAVEPGDAAVNARKDKMARALLLRALPEDVLLQVSMKLTAREVWDSLKVRFVGADRVRAARLATLRGEFDRLKMADGEELDVYGGRLAAMAARYANLGETLGDAALVKKLLDMVPDRLFPVVAGIEQFHDVTMMAFDEALGRLRAFDERVRRRGQDGGERGGEQLLMTAAQWAARERRHGGARDDD
;
A
#
# COMPACT_ATOMS: atom_id res chain seq x y z
N MET A 1 -26.65 -7.49 -59.04
CA MET A 1 -25.36 -6.81 -58.83
C MET A 1 -25.52 -5.84 -57.68
N ALA A 2 -25.02 -6.19 -56.50
CA ALA A 2 -25.06 -5.33 -55.32
C ALA A 2 -23.83 -4.43 -55.31
N LEU A 3 -24.06 -3.11 -55.31
CA LEU A 3 -23.03 -2.09 -55.08
C LEU A 3 -22.56 -2.18 -53.63
N VAL A 4 -21.29 -2.50 -53.44
CA VAL A 4 -20.60 -2.42 -52.15
C VAL A 4 -20.13 -0.99 -51.95
N PRO A 5 -20.53 -0.27 -50.89
CA PRO A 5 -19.94 1.02 -50.59
C PRO A 5 -18.59 0.79 -49.88
N TYR A 6 -17.52 1.34 -50.46
CA TYR A 6 -16.24 1.47 -49.79
C TYR A 6 -16.40 2.39 -48.58
N GLY A 7 -16.37 1.80 -47.38
CA GLY A 7 -16.17 2.54 -46.14
C GLY A 7 -14.74 3.09 -46.12
N GLY A 8 -14.59 4.35 -46.51
CA GLY A 8 -13.38 5.12 -46.25
C GLY A 8 -13.21 5.24 -44.75
N GLY A 9 -12.27 4.46 -44.20
CA GLY A 9 -11.85 4.59 -42.81
C GLY A 9 -11.31 6.00 -42.60
N ALA A 10 -12.07 6.81 -41.85
CA ALA A 10 -11.56 8.01 -41.23
C ALA A 10 -10.42 7.58 -40.29
N GLY A 11 -9.18 7.71 -40.77
CA GLY A 11 -8.01 7.63 -39.92
C GLY A 11 -8.14 8.74 -38.89
N GLY A 12 -8.62 8.38 -37.69
CA GLY A 12 -8.56 9.26 -36.54
C GLY A 12 -7.11 9.66 -36.34
N SER A 13 -6.80 10.92 -36.61
CA SER A 13 -5.49 11.50 -36.30
C SER A 13 -5.25 11.28 -34.81
N ALA A 14 -4.38 10.35 -34.47
CA ALA A 14 -3.93 10.16 -33.11
C ALA A 14 -3.30 11.50 -32.69
N SER A 15 -3.95 12.20 -31.76
CA SER A 15 -3.47 13.46 -31.22
C SER A 15 -2.03 13.26 -30.74
N MET A 16 -1.05 13.82 -31.45
CA MET A 16 0.37 13.90 -31.04
C MET A 16 0.56 14.94 -29.92
N ALA A 17 -0.42 15.08 -29.03
CA ALA A 17 -0.35 16.00 -27.92
C ALA A 17 0.49 15.38 -26.79
N MET A 18 1.43 16.16 -26.29
CA MET A 18 2.17 15.80 -25.09
C MET A 18 1.18 15.68 -23.93
N PRO A 19 1.20 14.56 -23.16
CA PRO A 19 0.32 14.43 -22.01
C PRO A 19 0.67 15.49 -20.96
N MET A 20 -0.30 15.85 -20.14
CA MET A 20 -0.05 16.75 -19.00
C MET A 20 0.91 16.09 -18.00
N LEU A 21 1.89 16.85 -17.54
CA LEU A 21 2.80 16.44 -16.47
C LEU A 21 2.04 16.42 -15.14
N THR A 22 2.20 15.34 -14.39
CA THR A 22 1.69 15.19 -13.03
C THR A 22 2.84 14.87 -12.08
N VAL A 23 2.54 14.89 -10.79
CA VAL A 23 3.53 14.65 -9.72
C VAL A 23 4.10 13.22 -9.76
N ASP A 24 3.38 12.29 -10.35
CA ASP A 24 3.63 10.85 -10.35
C ASP A 24 3.98 10.25 -11.72
N ASN A 25 3.86 11.03 -12.81
CA ASN A 25 4.04 10.50 -14.17
C ASN A 25 5.33 10.94 -14.89
N TYR A 26 6.25 11.66 -14.22
CA TYR A 26 7.39 12.32 -14.87
C TYR A 26 8.21 11.37 -15.76
N THR A 27 8.52 10.16 -15.29
CA THR A 27 9.31 9.19 -16.08
C THR A 27 8.61 8.82 -17.39
N VAL A 28 7.31 8.50 -17.33
CA VAL A 28 6.52 8.16 -18.52
C VAL A 28 6.31 9.39 -19.40
N TRP A 29 6.07 10.54 -18.79
CA TRP A 29 5.92 11.83 -19.46
C TRP A 29 7.17 12.19 -20.24
N ALA A 30 8.36 12.07 -19.65
CA ALA A 30 9.63 12.41 -20.27
C ALA A 30 9.91 11.54 -21.51
N ILE A 31 9.61 10.24 -21.45
CA ILE A 31 9.73 9.32 -22.59
C ILE A 31 8.80 9.77 -23.74
N LYS A 32 7.54 10.09 -23.42
CA LYS A 32 6.57 10.57 -24.43
C LYS A 32 6.96 11.94 -24.99
N ALA A 33 7.47 12.82 -24.13
CA ALA A 33 7.91 14.16 -24.52
C ALA A 33 9.09 14.10 -25.48
N GLN A 34 10.07 13.24 -25.21
CA GLN A 34 11.21 12.99 -26.10
C GLN A 34 10.73 12.51 -27.48
N ALA A 35 9.86 11.49 -27.54
CA ALA A 35 9.34 10.98 -28.80
C ALA A 35 8.61 12.05 -29.64
N ILE A 36 7.88 12.96 -28.99
CA ILE A 36 7.22 14.09 -29.65
C ILE A 36 8.24 15.12 -30.17
N PHE A 37 9.29 15.40 -29.40
CA PHE A 37 10.37 16.28 -29.86
C PHE A 37 11.16 15.72 -31.03
N ASP A 38 11.35 14.40 -31.08
CA ASP A 38 11.98 13.73 -32.21
C ASP A 38 11.15 13.89 -33.48
N VAL A 39 9.83 13.65 -33.41
CA VAL A 39 8.89 13.87 -34.52
C VAL A 39 8.93 15.33 -35.02
N HIS A 40 9.00 16.28 -34.10
CA HIS A 40 9.08 17.70 -34.45
C HIS A 40 10.49 18.18 -34.81
N THR A 41 11.50 17.31 -34.73
CA THR A 41 12.92 17.62 -35.01
C THR A 41 13.50 18.72 -34.11
N VAL A 42 13.02 18.80 -32.86
CA VAL A 42 13.39 19.83 -31.88
C VAL A 42 14.11 19.27 -30.65
N TRP A 43 14.40 17.97 -30.57
CA TRP A 43 15.11 17.37 -29.43
C TRP A 43 16.47 18.04 -29.13
N GLU A 44 17.19 18.43 -30.19
CA GLU A 44 18.47 19.15 -30.09
C GLU A 44 18.38 20.50 -29.36
N ALA A 45 17.19 21.09 -29.20
CA ALA A 45 17.02 22.30 -28.39
C ALA A 45 16.99 22.02 -26.89
N VAL A 46 16.67 20.79 -26.50
CA VAL A 46 16.68 20.32 -25.11
C VAL A 46 18.04 19.73 -24.76
N GLU A 47 18.58 18.91 -25.65
CA GLU A 47 19.88 18.28 -25.49
C GLU A 47 20.76 18.58 -26.71
N PRO A 48 21.27 19.83 -26.82
CA PRO A 48 22.26 20.14 -27.83
C PRO A 48 23.53 19.39 -27.47
N GLY A 49 24.04 18.59 -28.40
CA GLY A 49 25.43 18.14 -28.36
C GLY A 49 26.36 19.34 -28.58
N ASP A 50 27.33 19.22 -29.48
CA ASP A 50 28.28 20.30 -29.76
C ASP A 50 27.74 21.37 -30.75
N ALA A 51 26.48 21.25 -31.18
CA ALA A 51 25.89 22.13 -32.19
C ALA A 51 25.21 23.37 -31.59
N ALA A 52 25.27 24.49 -32.32
CA ALA A 52 24.51 25.69 -31.97
C ALA A 52 23.01 25.44 -32.12
N VAL A 53 22.24 25.75 -31.07
CA VAL A 53 20.78 25.57 -31.06
C VAL A 53 20.12 26.60 -31.99
N ASN A 54 19.30 26.11 -32.92
CA ASN A 54 18.47 26.98 -33.76
C ASN A 54 17.37 27.66 -32.91
N ALA A 55 17.36 28.99 -32.87
CA ALA A 55 16.42 29.77 -32.06
C ALA A 55 14.92 29.49 -32.37
N ARG A 56 14.58 29.08 -33.60
CA ARG A 56 13.20 28.69 -33.94
C ARG A 56 12.84 27.35 -33.31
N LYS A 57 13.76 26.38 -33.33
CA LYS A 57 13.57 25.06 -32.71
C LYS A 57 13.48 25.17 -31.19
N ASP A 58 14.30 26.01 -30.57
CA ASP A 58 14.22 26.30 -29.14
C ASP A 58 12.87 26.86 -28.72
N LYS A 59 12.37 27.91 -29.41
CA LYS A 59 11.04 28.47 -29.15
C LYS A 59 9.93 27.43 -29.30
N MET A 60 10.02 26.55 -30.30
CA MET A 60 9.04 25.49 -30.53
C MET A 60 9.07 24.41 -29.44
N ALA A 61 10.25 23.90 -29.09
CA ALA A 61 10.41 22.94 -27.99
C ALA A 61 9.91 23.53 -26.67
N ARG A 62 10.27 24.78 -26.38
CA ARG A 62 9.81 25.50 -25.19
C ARG A 62 8.28 25.63 -25.18
N ALA A 63 7.66 26.03 -26.28
CA ALA A 63 6.20 26.14 -26.36
C ALA A 63 5.50 24.80 -26.13
N LEU A 64 6.04 23.70 -26.69
CA LEU A 64 5.52 22.36 -26.49
C LEU A 64 5.64 21.90 -25.02
N LEU A 65 6.78 22.16 -24.38
CA LEU A 65 6.97 21.89 -22.93
C LEU A 65 5.92 22.62 -22.11
N LEU A 66 5.84 23.96 -22.26
CA LEU A 66 4.98 24.79 -21.42
C LEU A 66 3.50 24.42 -21.56
N ARG A 67 3.06 23.96 -22.74
CA ARG A 67 1.69 23.49 -22.99
C ARG A 67 1.35 22.19 -22.23
N ALA A 68 2.36 21.41 -21.88
CA ALA A 68 2.21 20.14 -21.18
C ALA A 68 2.35 20.27 -19.66
N LEU A 69 2.47 21.49 -19.14
CA LEU A 69 2.62 21.75 -17.71
C LEU A 69 1.32 22.23 -17.08
N PRO A 70 0.94 21.72 -15.90
CA PRO A 70 -0.12 22.32 -15.10
C PRO A 70 0.33 23.71 -14.62
N GLU A 71 -0.64 24.58 -14.31
CA GLU A 71 -0.39 26.00 -14.04
C GLU A 71 0.63 26.24 -12.91
N ASP A 72 0.59 25.43 -11.85
CA ASP A 72 1.52 25.52 -10.72
C ASP A 72 2.97 25.24 -11.14
N VAL A 73 3.19 24.24 -12.01
CA VAL A 73 4.52 23.91 -12.54
C VAL A 73 4.96 24.95 -13.56
N LEU A 74 4.02 25.44 -14.39
CA LEU A 74 4.28 26.47 -15.38
C LEU A 74 4.82 27.76 -14.74
N LEU A 75 4.20 28.21 -13.64
CA LEU A 75 4.63 29.40 -12.90
C LEU A 75 6.06 29.26 -12.36
N GLN A 76 6.49 28.06 -11.97
CA GLN A 76 7.84 27.81 -11.46
C GLN A 76 8.93 27.88 -12.53
N VAL A 77 8.58 27.54 -13.79
CA VAL A 77 9.53 27.60 -14.91
C VAL A 77 9.37 28.88 -15.75
N SER A 78 8.53 29.82 -15.32
CA SER A 78 8.18 31.04 -16.07
C SER A 78 9.40 31.88 -16.47
N MET A 79 10.43 31.94 -15.61
CA MET A 79 11.67 32.70 -15.85
C MET A 79 12.70 31.95 -16.71
N LYS A 80 12.43 30.69 -17.09
CA LYS A 80 13.33 29.90 -17.95
C LYS A 80 13.13 30.31 -19.42
N LEU A 81 14.20 30.73 -20.07
CA LEU A 81 14.16 31.38 -21.39
C LEU A 81 14.31 30.37 -22.53
N THR A 82 14.97 29.24 -22.28
CA THR A 82 15.24 28.19 -23.28
C THR A 82 14.48 26.89 -22.97
N ALA A 83 14.29 26.04 -23.98
CA ALA A 83 13.68 24.72 -23.81
C ALA A 83 14.51 23.83 -22.87
N ARG A 84 15.84 23.87 -23.02
CA ARG A 84 16.79 23.17 -22.14
C ARG A 84 16.62 23.56 -20.67
N GLU A 85 16.59 24.86 -20.38
CA GLU A 85 16.41 25.34 -19.00
C GLU A 85 15.09 24.88 -18.36
N VAL A 86 14.00 24.84 -19.14
CA VAL A 86 12.71 24.30 -18.68
C VAL A 86 12.86 22.81 -18.42
N TRP A 87 13.39 22.04 -19.37
CA TRP A 87 13.56 20.59 -19.24
C TRP A 87 14.43 20.19 -18.04
N ASP A 88 15.59 20.84 -17.88
CA ASP A 88 16.52 20.57 -16.77
C ASP A 88 15.87 20.90 -15.43
N SER A 89 15.11 22.00 -15.35
CA SER A 89 14.35 22.36 -14.14
C SER A 89 13.31 21.30 -13.79
N LEU A 90 12.58 20.76 -14.77
CA LEU A 90 11.61 19.68 -14.56
C LEU A 90 12.34 18.40 -14.13
N LYS A 91 13.43 18.03 -14.80
CA LYS A 91 14.23 16.85 -14.48
C LYS A 91 14.73 16.87 -13.05
N VAL A 92 15.33 17.97 -12.61
CA VAL A 92 15.83 18.12 -11.23
C VAL A 92 14.69 17.98 -10.22
N ARG A 93 13.57 18.68 -10.44
CA ARG A 93 12.43 18.67 -9.52
C ARG A 93 11.80 17.29 -9.40
N PHE A 94 11.39 16.70 -10.52
CA PHE A 94 10.56 15.50 -10.52
C PHE A 94 11.36 14.22 -10.32
N VAL A 95 12.57 14.10 -10.88
CA VAL A 95 13.44 12.93 -10.58
C VAL A 95 13.86 12.94 -9.11
N GLY A 96 14.15 14.11 -8.54
CA GLY A 96 14.43 14.24 -7.11
C GLY A 96 13.24 13.82 -6.25
N ALA A 97 12.05 14.30 -6.58
CA ALA A 97 10.81 13.94 -5.89
C ALA A 97 10.49 12.43 -5.99
N ASP A 98 10.65 11.83 -7.17
CA ASP A 98 10.42 10.40 -7.41
C ASP A 98 11.39 9.54 -6.59
N ARG A 99 12.67 9.90 -6.56
CA ARG A 99 13.68 9.21 -5.73
C ARG A 99 13.36 9.27 -4.25
N VAL A 100 12.94 10.45 -3.76
CA VAL A 100 12.55 10.62 -2.35
C VAL A 100 11.28 9.82 -2.03
N ARG A 101 10.28 9.83 -2.92
CA ARG A 101 9.06 9.02 -2.77
C ARG A 101 9.40 7.53 -2.70
N ALA A 102 10.22 7.03 -3.63
CA ALA A 102 10.65 5.63 -3.66
C ALA A 102 11.40 5.21 -2.37
N ALA A 103 12.30 6.06 -1.86
CA ALA A 103 13.00 5.79 -0.61
C ALA A 103 12.05 5.73 0.61
N ARG A 104 11.06 6.63 0.66
CA ARG A 104 10.02 6.62 1.71
C ARG A 104 9.16 5.36 1.64
N LEU A 105 8.72 4.95 0.44
CA LEU A 105 7.98 3.71 0.24
C LEU A 105 8.79 2.47 0.65
N ALA A 106 10.07 2.41 0.30
CA ALA A 106 10.95 1.32 0.74
C ALA A 106 11.05 1.26 2.28
N THR A 107 11.12 2.41 2.94
CA THR A 107 11.11 2.49 4.41
C THR A 107 9.79 1.99 4.98
N LEU A 108 8.65 2.42 4.43
CA LEU A 108 7.31 1.96 4.86
C LEU A 108 7.14 0.45 4.68
N ARG A 109 7.64 -0.14 3.58
CA ARG A 109 7.63 -1.59 3.36
C ARG A 109 8.36 -2.32 4.49
N GLY A 110 9.57 -1.88 4.83
CA GLY A 110 10.32 -2.46 5.94
C GLY A 110 9.67 -2.23 7.32
N GLU A 111 8.96 -1.13 7.53
CA GLU A 111 8.17 -0.91 8.75
C GLU A 111 6.95 -1.84 8.80
N PHE A 112 6.23 -2.01 7.69
CA PHE A 112 5.10 -2.93 7.58
C PHE A 112 5.52 -4.39 7.79
N ASP A 113 6.63 -4.81 7.21
CA ASP A 113 7.14 -6.18 7.38
C ASP A 113 7.48 -6.49 8.85
N ARG A 114 8.04 -5.51 9.58
CA ARG A 114 8.36 -5.64 11.00
C ARG A 114 7.18 -5.37 11.93
N LEU A 115 6.07 -4.85 11.41
CA LEU A 115 4.89 -4.53 12.19
C LEU A 115 4.33 -5.82 12.77
N LYS A 116 4.21 -5.88 14.10
CA LYS A 116 3.62 -7.00 14.82
C LYS A 116 2.79 -6.48 15.97
N MET A 117 1.81 -7.27 16.37
CA MET A 117 1.08 -7.01 17.61
C MET A 117 2.05 -7.21 18.77
N ALA A 118 2.07 -6.27 19.72
CA ALA A 118 2.89 -6.36 20.91
C ALA A 118 2.21 -7.21 21.99
N ASP A 119 2.99 -7.75 22.92
CA ASP A 119 2.46 -8.54 24.03
C ASP A 119 1.54 -7.68 24.90
N GLY A 120 0.31 -8.14 25.11
CA GLY A 120 -0.70 -7.41 25.87
C GLY A 120 -1.31 -6.20 25.14
N GLU A 121 -0.95 -5.93 23.89
CA GLU A 121 -1.60 -4.90 23.08
C GLU A 121 -3.09 -5.27 22.84
N GLU A 122 -3.95 -4.27 22.76
CA GLU A 122 -5.34 -4.49 22.35
C GLU A 122 -5.45 -4.59 20.83
N LEU A 123 -6.37 -5.44 20.37
CA LEU A 123 -6.58 -5.70 18.95
C LEU A 123 -6.91 -4.41 18.16
N ASP A 124 -7.68 -3.49 18.76
CA ASP A 124 -8.05 -2.22 18.14
C ASP A 124 -6.86 -1.27 17.97
N VAL A 125 -5.93 -1.28 18.93
CA VAL A 125 -4.69 -0.50 18.84
C VAL A 125 -3.83 -1.04 17.70
N TYR A 126 -3.67 -2.36 17.60
CA TYR A 126 -2.93 -2.97 16.49
C TYR A 126 -3.59 -2.72 15.13
N GLY A 127 -4.92 -2.88 15.05
CA GLY A 127 -5.70 -2.58 13.85
C GLY A 127 -5.58 -1.13 13.40
N GLY A 128 -5.58 -0.19 14.36
CA GLY A 128 -5.33 1.23 14.09
C GLY A 128 -3.94 1.50 13.51
N ARG A 129 -2.89 0.79 13.96
CA ARG A 129 -1.53 0.90 13.39
C ARG A 129 -1.46 0.39 11.95
N LEU A 130 -2.17 -0.69 11.63
CA LEU A 130 -2.29 -1.21 10.26
C LEU A 130 -3.01 -0.21 9.34
N ALA A 131 -4.14 0.35 9.78
CA ALA A 131 -4.87 1.38 9.04
C ALA A 131 -4.01 2.64 8.82
N ALA A 132 -3.27 3.07 9.84
CA ALA A 132 -2.33 4.19 9.73
C ALA A 132 -1.20 3.90 8.72
N MET A 133 -0.75 2.65 8.60
CA MET A 133 0.20 2.26 7.57
C MET A 133 -0.40 2.43 6.17
N ALA A 134 -1.63 1.96 5.96
CA ALA A 134 -2.32 2.12 4.68
C ALA A 134 -2.46 3.59 4.26
N ALA A 135 -2.80 4.48 5.21
CA ALA A 135 -2.86 5.92 4.95
C ALA A 135 -1.49 6.52 4.57
N ARG A 136 -0.39 6.05 5.19
CA ARG A 136 0.98 6.51 4.84
C ARG A 136 1.40 6.06 3.44
N TYR A 137 0.99 4.86 3.01
CA TYR A 137 1.16 4.42 1.62
C TYR A 137 0.37 5.30 0.65
N ALA A 138 -0.91 5.54 0.94
CA ALA A 138 -1.79 6.36 0.11
C ALA A 138 -1.25 7.79 -0.05
N ASN A 139 -0.68 8.38 1.01
CA ASN A 139 -0.03 9.69 0.96
C ASN A 139 1.20 9.75 0.05
N LEU A 140 1.78 8.60 -0.31
CA LEU A 140 2.87 8.48 -1.28
C LEU A 140 2.39 8.01 -2.66
N GLY A 141 1.08 7.87 -2.87
CA GLY A 141 0.48 7.46 -4.13
C GLY A 141 0.52 5.95 -4.40
N GLU A 142 0.79 5.13 -3.38
CA GLU A 142 0.73 3.66 -3.49
C GLU A 142 -0.40 3.13 -2.58
N THR A 143 -1.09 2.07 -3.01
CA THR A 143 -2.16 1.48 -2.21
C THR A 143 -1.64 0.24 -1.50
N LEU A 144 -1.68 0.25 -0.15
CA LEU A 144 -1.55 -0.97 0.64
C LEU A 144 -2.93 -1.63 0.75
N GLY A 145 -3.18 -2.63 -0.11
CA GLY A 145 -4.50 -3.23 -0.26
C GLY A 145 -4.95 -4.10 0.92
N ASP A 146 -6.26 -4.26 1.05
CA ASP A 146 -6.92 -5.01 2.13
C ASP A 146 -6.37 -6.44 2.27
N ALA A 147 -6.13 -7.15 1.17
CA ALA A 147 -5.55 -8.50 1.23
C ALA A 147 -4.22 -8.55 2.00
N ALA A 148 -3.36 -7.54 1.83
CA ALA A 148 -2.09 -7.45 2.56
C ALA A 148 -2.31 -7.13 4.04
N LEU A 149 -3.24 -6.22 4.34
CA LEU A 149 -3.60 -5.84 5.70
C LEU A 149 -4.24 -7.00 6.47
N VAL A 150 -5.20 -7.70 5.86
CA VAL A 150 -5.88 -8.87 6.42
C VAL A 150 -4.88 -9.97 6.69
N LYS A 151 -4.03 -10.30 5.71
CA LYS A 151 -2.99 -11.31 5.92
C LYS A 151 -2.08 -10.92 7.10
N LYS A 152 -1.61 -9.67 7.13
CA LYS A 152 -0.75 -9.17 8.22
C LYS A 152 -1.44 -9.17 9.58
N LEU A 153 -2.75 -8.94 9.61
CA LEU A 153 -3.56 -9.03 10.82
C LEU A 153 -3.60 -10.47 11.32
N LEU A 154 -4.00 -11.41 10.46
CA LEU A 154 -4.15 -12.84 10.81
C LEU A 154 -2.81 -13.50 11.19
N ASP A 155 -1.72 -13.17 10.50
CA ASP A 155 -0.38 -13.73 10.75
C ASP A 155 0.21 -13.31 12.11
N MET A 156 -0.21 -12.16 12.66
CA MET A 156 0.46 -11.52 13.80
C MET A 156 -0.43 -11.39 15.04
N VAL A 157 -1.69 -11.84 14.99
CA VAL A 157 -2.54 -11.89 16.18
C VAL A 157 -2.10 -12.98 17.16
N PRO A 158 -2.36 -12.83 18.48
CA PRO A 158 -1.94 -13.81 19.48
C PRO A 158 -2.67 -15.15 19.33
N ASP A 159 -2.01 -16.24 19.73
CA ASP A 159 -2.51 -17.63 19.63
C ASP A 159 -3.91 -17.86 20.24
N ARG A 160 -4.32 -17.05 21.22
CA ARG A 160 -5.69 -17.12 21.78
C ARG A 160 -6.78 -16.89 20.72
N LEU A 161 -6.46 -16.18 19.63
CA LEU A 161 -7.34 -15.91 18.50
C LEU A 161 -7.17 -16.94 17.36
N PHE A 162 -6.26 -17.91 17.50
CA PHE A 162 -6.04 -18.93 16.48
C PHE A 162 -7.32 -19.65 16.03
N PRO A 163 -8.28 -20.02 16.89
CA PRO A 163 -9.49 -20.70 16.43
C PRO A 163 -10.34 -19.88 15.44
N VAL A 164 -10.39 -18.55 15.61
CA VAL A 164 -11.11 -17.68 14.66
C VAL A 164 -10.29 -17.42 13.41
N VAL A 165 -8.97 -17.32 13.51
CA VAL A 165 -8.07 -17.23 12.34
C VAL A 165 -8.23 -18.47 11.46
N ALA A 166 -8.13 -19.67 12.03
CA ALA A 166 -8.32 -20.92 11.30
C ALA A 166 -9.71 -21.01 10.65
N GLY A 167 -10.76 -20.53 11.34
CA GLY A 167 -12.09 -20.44 10.77
C GLY A 167 -12.19 -19.46 9.60
N ILE A 168 -11.51 -18.31 9.68
CA ILE A 168 -11.43 -17.34 8.59
C ILE A 168 -10.73 -17.97 7.38
N GLU A 169 -9.55 -18.56 7.58
CA GLU A 169 -8.76 -19.16 6.50
C GLU A 169 -9.44 -20.37 5.84
N GLN A 170 -10.19 -21.16 6.61
CA GLN A 170 -10.86 -22.36 6.11
C GLN A 170 -12.14 -22.05 5.32
N PHE A 171 -12.89 -21.01 5.72
CA PHE A 171 -14.26 -20.79 5.23
C PHE A 171 -14.44 -19.49 4.44
N HIS A 172 -13.43 -18.62 4.38
CA HIS A 172 -13.51 -17.34 3.68
C HIS A 172 -12.36 -17.14 2.69
N ASP A 173 -12.63 -16.36 1.65
CA ASP A 173 -11.58 -15.89 0.75
C ASP A 173 -10.87 -14.68 1.37
N VAL A 174 -9.71 -14.94 1.96
CA VAL A 174 -8.85 -13.94 2.62
C VAL A 174 -8.37 -12.87 1.63
N THR A 175 -8.26 -13.19 0.34
CA THR A 175 -7.75 -12.25 -0.67
C THR A 175 -8.78 -11.20 -1.09
N MET A 176 -10.06 -11.48 -0.87
CA MET A 176 -11.18 -10.59 -1.19
C MET A 176 -11.83 -9.98 0.05
N MET A 177 -11.40 -10.37 1.24
CA MET A 177 -11.94 -9.88 2.51
C MET A 177 -11.53 -8.44 2.77
N ALA A 178 -12.49 -7.61 3.19
CA ALA A 178 -12.20 -6.25 3.62
C ALA A 178 -11.45 -6.23 4.96
N PHE A 179 -10.52 -5.31 5.13
CA PHE A 179 -9.74 -5.21 6.37
C PHE A 179 -10.63 -5.03 7.62
N ASP A 180 -11.63 -4.15 7.52
CA ASP A 180 -12.56 -3.87 8.62
C ASP A 180 -13.43 -5.09 8.98
N GLU A 181 -13.75 -5.93 7.99
CA GLU A 181 -14.49 -7.17 8.22
C GLU A 181 -13.65 -8.17 9.03
N ALA A 182 -12.40 -8.40 8.62
CA ALA A 182 -11.47 -9.29 9.33
C ALA A 182 -11.27 -8.81 10.78
N LEU A 183 -11.01 -7.51 10.96
CA LEU A 183 -10.84 -6.91 12.28
C LEU A 183 -12.12 -7.01 13.13
N GLY A 184 -13.30 -6.81 12.53
CA GLY A 184 -14.60 -7.00 13.20
C GLY A 184 -14.84 -8.42 13.68
N ARG A 185 -14.50 -9.43 12.87
CA ARG A 185 -14.63 -10.85 13.23
C ARG A 185 -13.72 -11.22 14.40
N LEU A 186 -12.45 -10.79 14.35
CA LEU A 186 -11.49 -11.01 15.43
C LEU A 186 -11.94 -10.33 16.72
N ARG A 187 -12.43 -9.07 16.65
CA ARG A 187 -13.00 -8.35 17.80
C ARG A 187 -14.15 -9.11 18.46
N ALA A 188 -15.12 -9.54 17.67
CA ALA A 188 -16.30 -10.26 18.17
C ALA A 188 -15.92 -11.58 18.86
N PHE A 189 -14.87 -12.25 18.39
CA PHE A 189 -14.36 -13.45 19.01
C PHE A 189 -13.56 -13.16 20.29
N ASP A 190 -12.65 -12.19 20.26
CA ASP A 190 -11.82 -11.78 21.40
C ASP A 190 -12.69 -11.35 22.60
N GLU A 191 -13.79 -10.63 22.34
CA GLU A 191 -14.78 -10.27 23.38
C GLU A 191 -15.44 -11.51 24.01
N ARG A 192 -15.84 -12.51 23.22
CA ARG A 192 -16.45 -13.76 23.72
C ARG A 192 -15.47 -14.58 24.54
N VAL A 193 -14.21 -14.66 24.11
CA VAL A 193 -13.16 -15.39 24.84
C VAL A 193 -12.86 -14.71 26.18
N ARG A 194 -12.74 -13.37 26.21
CA ARG A 194 -12.54 -12.63 27.45
C ARG A 194 -13.67 -12.85 28.46
N ARG A 195 -14.93 -12.86 28.02
CA ARG A 195 -16.08 -13.14 28.90
C ARG A 195 -16.01 -14.55 29.51
N ARG A 196 -15.70 -15.58 28.71
CA ARG A 196 -15.53 -16.96 29.22
C ARG A 196 -14.36 -17.12 30.18
N GLY A 197 -13.26 -16.40 29.95
CA GLY A 197 -12.09 -16.42 30.84
C GLY A 197 -12.37 -15.79 32.21
N GLN A 198 -13.26 -14.79 32.27
CA GLN A 198 -13.69 -14.16 33.52
C GLN A 198 -14.69 -15.05 34.29
N ASP A 199 -15.60 -15.74 33.60
CA ASP A 199 -16.58 -16.65 34.23
C ASP A 199 -15.97 -17.99 34.69
N GLY A 200 -14.84 -18.42 34.09
CA GLY A 200 -14.17 -19.69 34.41
C GLY A 200 -13.19 -19.65 35.59
N GLY A 201 -12.99 -18.47 36.20
CA GLY A 201 -12.01 -18.22 37.26
C GLY A 201 -12.38 -18.77 38.65
N GLU A 202 -13.59 -19.28 38.84
CA GLU A 202 -14.00 -19.89 40.11
C GLU A 202 -14.55 -21.31 39.87
N ARG A 203 -13.73 -22.33 40.20
CA ARG A 203 -14.11 -23.73 40.52
C ARG A 203 -14.13 -24.82 39.43
N GLY A 204 -13.81 -24.58 38.17
CA GLY A 204 -13.97 -25.61 37.12
C GLY A 204 -12.75 -26.49 36.79
N GLY A 205 -11.59 -25.87 36.53
CA GLY A 205 -10.49 -26.53 35.81
C GLY A 205 -9.47 -27.26 36.69
N GLU A 206 -9.17 -26.73 37.87
CA GLU A 206 -8.12 -27.28 38.75
C GLU A 206 -8.52 -28.62 39.41
N GLN A 207 -9.81 -28.95 39.39
CA GLN A 207 -10.34 -30.15 40.02
C GLN A 207 -10.39 -31.37 39.09
N LEU A 208 -10.18 -31.19 37.78
CA LEU A 208 -10.31 -32.26 36.76
C LEU A 208 -8.98 -32.83 36.25
N LEU A 209 -7.84 -32.19 36.53
CA LEU A 209 -6.51 -32.63 36.08
C LEU A 209 -5.60 -33.07 37.24
N MET A 210 -6.12 -33.88 38.16
CA MET A 210 -5.25 -34.55 39.11
C MET A 210 -4.70 -35.84 38.52
N THR A 211 -3.39 -36.03 38.65
CA THR A 211 -2.71 -37.30 38.35
C THR A 211 -3.13 -38.38 39.35
N ALA A 212 -3.00 -39.66 38.98
CA ALA A 212 -3.36 -40.79 39.85
C ALA A 212 -2.63 -40.73 41.22
N ALA A 213 -1.39 -40.21 41.25
CA ALA A 213 -0.64 -40.03 42.49
C ALA A 213 -1.24 -38.96 43.42
N GLN A 214 -1.79 -37.88 42.85
CA GLN A 214 -2.44 -36.80 43.60
C GLN A 214 -3.81 -37.25 44.15
N TRP A 215 -4.53 -38.10 43.41
CA TRP A 215 -5.75 -38.75 43.91
C TRP A 215 -5.47 -39.66 45.11
N ALA A 216 -4.46 -40.53 45.01
CA ALA A 216 -4.10 -41.44 46.10
C ALA A 216 -3.60 -40.69 47.35
N ALA A 217 -2.88 -39.58 47.18
CA ALA A 217 -2.44 -38.75 48.31
C ALA A 217 -3.62 -38.04 49.02
N ARG A 218 -4.66 -37.68 48.27
CA ARG A 218 -5.87 -37.05 48.79
C ARG A 218 -6.75 -38.04 49.56
N GLU A 219 -6.93 -39.25 49.02
CA GLU A 219 -7.67 -40.32 49.72
C GLU A 219 -6.99 -40.71 51.04
N ARG A 220 -5.65 -40.76 51.07
CA ARG A 220 -4.91 -40.98 52.32
C ARG A 220 -5.09 -39.86 53.35
N ARG A 221 -5.27 -38.61 52.91
CA ARG A 221 -5.60 -37.49 53.82
C ARG A 221 -7.04 -37.52 54.33
N HIS A 222 -7.98 -38.02 53.53
CA HIS A 222 -9.39 -38.08 53.93
C HIS A 222 -9.76 -39.37 54.69
N GLY A 223 -9.02 -40.47 54.51
CA GLY A 223 -9.25 -41.74 55.18
C GLY A 223 -8.64 -41.87 56.58
N GLY A 224 -7.87 -40.88 57.05
CA GLY A 224 -7.15 -40.94 58.34
C GLY A 224 -7.92 -40.44 59.56
N ALA A 225 -9.23 -40.19 59.45
CA ALA A 225 -10.05 -39.64 60.54
C ALA A 225 -11.25 -40.53 60.90
N ARG A 226 -11.05 -41.85 60.91
CA ARG A 226 -11.91 -42.79 61.65
C ARG A 226 -11.02 -43.92 62.15
N ASP A 227 -10.74 -43.83 63.44
CA ASP A 227 -10.56 -44.92 64.41
C ASP A 227 -9.41 -44.54 65.34
N ASP A 228 -9.79 -44.03 66.51
CA ASP A 228 -9.26 -44.47 67.80
C ASP A 228 -10.24 -43.97 68.87
N ASP A 229 -10.64 -44.90 69.74
CA ASP A 229 -11.62 -44.84 70.83
C ASP A 229 -11.42 -43.70 71.84
#